data_AF-A0A3N5EJ76-F1
#
_entry.id   AF-A0A3N5EJ76-F1
#
_cell.length_a   1.000
_cell.length_b   1.000
_cell.length_c   1.000
_cell.angle_alpha   90.00
_cell.angle_beta   90.00
_cell.angle_gamma   90.00
#
_symmetry.space_group_name_H-M   'P 1'
#
loop_
_entity.id
_entity.type
_entity.pdbx_description
1 polymer ?
#
loop_
_entity_poly.entity_id
_entity_poly.type
_entity_poly.pdbx_seq_one_letter_code
_entity_poly.pdbx_strand_id
1 'polypeptide(L)' 'MPELTFLQAISRGLWEEMEADKSVFLMGEDIGKYGGAFRVTEGFLE' A
#
# COMPACT_ATOMS: atom_id res chain seq x y z
N MET A 1 16.72 -11.12 2.61
CA MET A 1 15.40 -10.46 2.51
C MET A 1 14.42 -11.29 3.30
N PRO A 2 13.52 -10.67 4.09
CA PRO A 2 12.45 -11.43 4.75
C PRO A 2 11.57 -12.10 3.69
N GLU A 3 11.06 -13.29 3.99
CA GLU A 3 10.04 -13.92 3.18
C GLU A 3 8.74 -13.13 3.34
N LEU A 4 8.14 -12.71 2.22
CA LEU A 4 6.92 -11.91 2.18
C LEU A 4 5.85 -12.68 1.44
N THR A 5 4.62 -12.56 1.91
CA THR A 5 3.46 -12.90 1.08
C THR A 5 3.42 -11.97 -0.13
N PHE A 6 2.75 -12.41 -1.21
CA PHE A 6 2.59 -11.57 -2.40
C PHE A 6 1.91 -10.23 -2.09
N LEU A 7 0.92 -10.25 -1.20
CA LEU A 7 0.20 -9.07 -0.72
C LEU A 7 1.13 -8.10 0.01
N GLN A 8 1.99 -8.60 0.91
CA GLN A 8 2.98 -7.80 1.61
C GLN A 8 4.02 -7.20 0.65
N ALA A 9 4.43 -7.95 -0.39
CA ALA A 9 5.37 -7.44 -1.38
C ALA A 9 4.78 -6.28 -2.18
N ILE A 10 3.52 -6.37 -2.61
CA ILE A 10 2.81 -5.28 -3.29
C ILE A 10 2.65 -4.06 -2.36
N SER A 11 2.13 -4.29 -1.16
CA SER A 11 1.93 -3.22 -0.17
C SER A 11 3.23 -2.46 0.10
N ARG A 12 4.32 -3.20 0.34
CA ARG A 12 5.64 -2.61 0.57
C ARG A 12 6.14 -1.81 -0.63
N GLY A 13 6.00 -2.32 -1.86
CA GLY A 13 6.43 -1.59 -3.06
C GLY A 13 5.66 -0.30 -3.27
N LEU A 14 4.35 -0.30 -3.04
CA LEU A 14 3.53 0.92 -3.11
C LEU A 14 3.97 1.95 -2.06
N TRP A 15 4.22 1.50 -0.82
CA TRP A 15 4.66 2.38 0.25
C TRP A 15 6.04 3.00 -0.02
N GLU A 16 7.00 2.20 -0.48
CA GLU A 16 8.35 2.66 -0.79
C GLU A 16 8.34 3.75 -1.88
N GLU A 17 7.53 3.60 -2.93
CA GLU A 17 7.43 4.61 -4.00
C GLU A 17 6.69 5.87 -3.55
N MET A 18 5.64 5.74 -2.73
CA MET A 18 4.94 6.90 -2.15
C MET A 18 5.84 7.72 -1.21
N GLU A 19 6.73 7.05 -0.45
CA GLU A 19 7.73 7.71 0.39
C GLU A 19 8.84 8.37 -0.44
N ALA A 20 9.27 7.73 -1.53
CA ALA A 20 10.35 8.24 -2.39
C ALA A 20 9.92 9.43 -3.25
N ASP A 21 8.68 9.44 -3.75
CA ASP A 21 8.15 10.48 -4.63
C ASP A 21 6.77 10.99 -4.17
N LYS A 22 6.76 12.24 -3.68
CA LYS A 22 5.55 12.92 -3.16
C LYS A 22 4.48 13.18 -4.22
N SER A 23 4.77 12.98 -5.50
CA SER A 23 3.79 13.07 -6.58
C SER A 23 2.99 11.79 -6.77
N VAL A 24 3.44 10.66 -6.19
CA VAL A 24 2.74 9.39 -6.22
C VAL A 24 1.59 9.42 -5.22
N PHE A 25 0.39 9.13 -5.70
CA PHE A 25 -0.80 8.97 -4.88
C PHE A 25 -1.64 7.81 -5.38
N LEU A 26 -2.48 7.27 -4.50
CA LEU A 26 -3.40 6.18 -4.82
C LEU A 26 -4.84 6.69 -4.84
N MET A 27 -5.64 6.14 -5.74
CA MET A 27 -7.08 6.41 -5.82
C MET A 27 -7.82 5.14 -6.25
N GLY A 28 -8.94 4.85 -5.59
CA GLY A 28 -9.74 3.65 -5.86
C GLY A 28 -10.81 3.44 -4.80
N GLU A 29 -11.65 2.43 -5.03
CA GLU A 29 -12.71 2.03 -4.09
C GLU A 29 -12.11 1.32 -2.87
N ASP A 30 -12.57 1.70 -1.67
CA ASP A 30 -12.22 1.09 -0.38
C ASP A 30 -10.73 1.06 0.02
N ILE A 31 -9.82 1.64 -0.76
CA ILE A 31 -8.37 1.63 -0.49
C ILE A 31 -7.93 2.59 0.62
N GLY A 32 -8.82 3.42 1.14
CA GLY A 32 -8.53 4.35 2.23
C GLY A 32 -8.54 3.65 3.59
N LYS A 33 -9.39 4.13 4.51
CA LYS A 33 -9.48 3.60 5.88
C LYS A 33 -9.73 2.08 5.97
N TYR A 34 -10.37 1.49 4.96
CA TYR A 34 -10.64 0.04 4.93
C TYR A 34 -9.41 -0.78 4.49
N GLY A 35 -8.46 -0.19 3.76
CA GLY A 35 -7.25 -0.86 3.26
C GLY A 35 -7.44 -1.69 1.99
N GLY A 36 -8.60 -1.59 1.34
CA GLY A 36 -8.99 -2.35 0.16
C GLY A 36 -9.48 -3.77 0.46
N ALA A 37 -10.12 -4.42 -0.53
CA ALA A 37 -10.71 -5.76 -0.39
C ALA A 37 -9.71 -6.83 0.10
N PHE A 38 -8.43 -6.64 -0.23
CA PHE A 38 -7.33 -7.52 0.16
C PHE A 38 -6.36 -6.90 1.16
N ARG A 39 -6.71 -5.79 1.83
CA ARG A 39 -5.82 -5.14 2.83
C ARG A 39 -4.46 -4.71 2.29
N VAL A 40 -4.35 -4.40 1.00
CA VAL A 40 -3.08 -3.99 0.36
C VAL A 40 -2.61 -2.61 0.85
N THR A 41 -3.54 -1.69 1.11
CA THR A 41 -3.26 -0.31 1.53
C THR A 41 -3.62 -0.07 3.00
N GLU A 42 -3.74 -1.14 3.78
CA GLU A 42 -4.02 -1.05 5.21
C GLU A 42 -2.88 -0.28 5.92
N GLY A 43 -3.26 0.72 6.73
CA GLY A 43 -2.31 1.59 7.44
C GLY A 43 -1.76 2.76 6.62
N PHE A 44 -2.12 2.94 5.34
CA PHE A 44 -1.53 4.02 4.52
C PHE A 44 -2.06 5.42 4.86
N LEU A 45 -3.13 5.53 5.64
CA LEU A 45 -3.76 6.79 6.06
C LEU A 45 -3.58 7.11 7.55
N GLU A 46 -2.78 6.32 8.27
CA GLU A 46 -2.43 6.55 9.68
C GLU A 46 -1.13 7.37 9.80
#